data_AF-A0A3D1V6L9-F1
#
_entry.id   AF-A0A3D1V6L9-F1
#
_cell.length_a   1.000
_cell.length_b   1.000
_cell.length_c   1.000
_cell.angle_alpha   90.00
_cell.angle_beta   90.00
_cell.angle_gamma   90.00
#
_symmetry.space_group_name_H-M   'P 1'
#
loop_
_entity.id
_entity.type
_entity.pdbx_description
1 polymer ?
#
loop_
_entity_poly.entity_id
_entity_poly.type
_entity_poly.pdbx_seq_one_letter_code
_entity_poly.pdbx_strand_id
1 'polypeptide(L)'
;TNIVLHSLAMAREAGIDLTIDDFNAISERTPVIADLMPGGQYTAVDVYNAGGIELITKRLIEGGVVDGSQLTPTGQTLTEATAHAEPTEGQKVVYTVEAPLKPTGGLVILKGNLAPEGSVIKIAAADRGYQRGPARVFEREEDAMHAVTEGQINAGDIIVIRYEGPRGGPGMR
;
A
#
# COMPACT_ATOMS: atom_id res chain seq x y z
N THR A 1 -2.69 -0.46 -3.88
CA THR A 1 -1.36 -0.55 -4.52
C THR A 1 -1.08 0.65 -5.42
N ASN A 2 -2.11 1.29 -6.00
CA ASN A 2 -1.99 2.45 -6.92
C ASN A 2 -1.14 3.63 -6.43
N ILE A 3 -0.97 3.81 -5.11
CA ILE A 3 -0.08 4.86 -4.59
C ILE A 3 1.35 4.75 -5.14
N VAL A 4 1.84 3.53 -5.44
CA VAL A 4 3.16 3.34 -6.07
C VAL A 4 3.21 4.06 -7.42
N LEU A 5 2.19 3.90 -8.26
CA LEU A 5 2.11 4.55 -9.57
C LEU A 5 2.04 6.08 -9.43
N HIS A 6 1.18 6.58 -8.55
CA HIS A 6 0.98 8.01 -8.37
C HIS A 6 2.22 8.69 -7.76
N SER A 7 2.86 8.07 -6.78
CA SER A 7 4.08 8.61 -6.17
C SER A 7 5.25 8.67 -7.16
N LEU A 8 5.44 7.63 -7.99
CA LEU A 8 6.46 7.65 -9.05
C LEU A 8 6.19 8.75 -10.10
N ALA A 9 4.91 8.93 -10.48
CA ALA A 9 4.53 9.98 -11.41
C ALA A 9 4.77 11.38 -10.84
N MET A 10 4.36 11.63 -9.58
CA MET A 10 4.58 12.91 -8.89
C MET A 10 6.08 13.20 -8.69
N ALA A 11 6.86 12.19 -8.28
CA ALA A 11 8.30 12.35 -8.09
C ALA A 11 8.99 12.73 -9.41
N ARG A 12 8.63 12.06 -10.51
CA ARG A 12 9.14 12.40 -11.84
C ARG A 12 8.82 13.84 -12.25
N GLU A 13 7.57 14.28 -12.05
CA GLU A 13 7.14 15.65 -12.35
C GLU A 13 7.89 16.69 -11.50
N ALA A 14 8.17 16.36 -10.25
CA ALA A 14 8.93 17.21 -9.33
C ALA A 14 10.46 17.13 -9.52
N GLY A 15 10.96 16.28 -10.44
CA GLY A 15 12.40 16.04 -10.64
C GLY A 15 13.08 15.32 -9.47
N ILE A 16 12.31 14.58 -8.67
CA ILE A 16 12.78 13.77 -7.53
C ILE A 16 13.10 12.36 -8.03
N ASP A 17 14.29 11.88 -7.70
CA ASP A 17 14.68 10.49 -7.96
C ASP A 17 13.98 9.54 -6.98
N LEU A 18 12.92 8.90 -7.46
CA LEU A 18 12.19 7.85 -6.76
C LEU A 18 11.99 6.69 -7.72
N THR A 19 12.46 5.52 -7.32
CA THR A 19 12.35 4.28 -8.07
C THR A 19 11.34 3.34 -7.41
N ILE A 20 10.92 2.31 -8.15
CA ILE A 20 10.04 1.29 -7.57
C ILE A 20 10.74 0.55 -6.41
N ASP A 21 12.08 0.41 -6.45
CA ASP A 21 12.83 -0.35 -5.45
C ASP A 21 12.87 0.33 -4.08
N ASP A 22 12.76 1.66 -4.05
CA ASP A 22 12.73 2.45 -2.81
C ASP A 22 11.52 2.08 -1.92
N PHE A 23 10.43 1.60 -2.53
CA PHE A 23 9.23 1.19 -1.80
C PHE A 23 9.49 0.02 -0.86
N ASN A 24 10.39 -0.92 -1.20
CA ASN A 24 10.70 -2.03 -0.29
C ASN A 24 11.41 -1.54 0.96
N ALA A 25 12.45 -0.71 0.80
CA ALA A 25 13.19 -0.15 1.94
C ALA A 25 12.27 0.72 2.83
N ILE A 26 11.38 1.51 2.23
CA ILE A 26 10.38 2.30 2.97
C ILE A 26 9.39 1.38 3.69
N SER A 27 8.86 0.36 3.02
CA SER A 27 7.88 -0.56 3.59
C SER A 27 8.46 -1.36 4.77
N GLU A 28 9.70 -1.83 4.65
CA GLU A 28 10.38 -2.60 5.72
C GLU A 28 10.53 -1.81 7.02
N ARG A 29 10.78 -0.50 6.94
CA ARG A 29 10.97 0.36 8.13
C ARG A 29 9.70 1.07 8.61
N THR A 30 8.59 0.97 7.88
CA THR A 30 7.34 1.71 8.17
C THR A 30 6.28 0.75 8.71
N PRO A 31 5.97 0.76 10.02
CA PRO A 31 4.92 -0.09 10.56
C PRO A 31 3.53 0.35 10.11
N VAL A 32 2.58 -0.58 10.09
CA VAL A 32 1.17 -0.27 9.88
C VAL A 32 0.56 0.12 11.21
N ILE A 33 0.19 1.39 11.35
CA ILE A 33 -0.38 1.94 12.59
C ILE A 33 -1.83 2.39 12.44
N ALA A 34 -2.48 2.15 11.31
CA ALA A 34 -3.89 2.49 11.12
C ALA A 34 -4.67 1.26 10.65
N ASP A 35 -5.73 0.91 11.38
CA ASP A 35 -6.57 -0.27 11.12
C ASP A 35 -7.72 0.10 10.17
N LEU A 36 -7.45 0.09 8.86
CA LEU A 36 -8.36 0.58 7.84
C LEU A 36 -8.80 -0.50 6.85
N MET A 37 -10.09 -0.48 6.53
CA MET A 37 -10.64 -1.25 5.40
C MET A 37 -9.91 -0.89 4.08
N PRO A 38 -9.74 -1.85 3.15
CA PRO A 38 -10.27 -3.23 3.18
C PRO A 38 -9.40 -4.24 3.95
N GLY A 39 -8.24 -3.85 4.49
CA GLY A 39 -7.33 -4.77 5.20
C GLY A 39 -7.57 -4.84 6.72
N GLY A 40 -8.47 -4.01 7.22
CA GLY A 40 -8.71 -3.74 8.62
C GLY A 40 -10.19 -3.52 8.92
N GLN A 41 -10.50 -2.97 10.10
CA GLN A 41 -11.87 -2.89 10.62
C GLN A 41 -12.56 -1.54 10.40
N TYR A 42 -11.80 -0.44 10.31
CA TYR A 42 -12.36 0.91 10.40
C TYR A 42 -12.39 1.65 9.06
N THR A 43 -13.19 2.72 9.01
CA THR A 43 -13.34 3.63 7.86
C THR A 43 -12.47 4.88 8.00
N ALA A 44 -12.41 5.69 6.94
CA ALA A 44 -11.77 7.01 7.00
C ALA A 44 -12.44 7.96 8.02
N VAL A 45 -13.76 7.81 8.25
CA VAL A 45 -14.49 8.62 9.24
C VAL A 45 -14.05 8.26 10.66
N ASP A 46 -13.80 6.98 10.92
CA ASP A 46 -13.29 6.53 12.21
C ASP A 46 -11.87 7.04 12.46
N VAL A 47 -11.02 7.12 11.43
CA VAL A 47 -9.69 7.76 11.54
C VAL A 47 -9.84 9.21 11.92
N TYR A 48 -10.72 9.95 11.24
CA TYR A 48 -10.99 11.34 11.57
C TYR A 48 -11.42 11.49 13.04
N ASN A 49 -12.38 10.68 13.48
CA ASN A 49 -12.86 10.69 14.86
C ASN A 49 -11.81 10.24 15.88
N ALA A 50 -10.79 9.47 15.48
CA ALA A 50 -9.71 9.01 16.35
C ALA A 50 -8.59 10.04 16.56
N GLY A 51 -8.58 11.14 15.80
CA GLY A 51 -7.51 12.15 15.79
C GLY A 51 -6.95 12.47 14.40
N GLY A 52 -7.49 11.83 13.35
CA GLY A 52 -7.23 12.17 11.96
C GLY A 52 -5.87 11.72 11.41
N ILE A 53 -5.58 12.18 10.20
CA ILE A 53 -4.30 11.94 9.51
C ILE A 53 -3.14 12.62 10.25
N GLU A 54 -3.41 13.72 10.95
CA GLU A 54 -2.41 14.43 11.75
C GLU A 54 -1.91 13.57 12.91
N LEU A 55 -2.78 12.82 13.59
CA LEU A 55 -2.37 11.87 14.63
C LEU A 55 -1.49 10.74 14.06
N ILE A 56 -1.86 10.19 12.90
CA ILE A 56 -1.04 9.17 12.22
C ILE A 56 0.35 9.75 11.91
N THR A 57 0.39 10.97 11.37
CA THR A 57 1.62 11.64 10.97
C THR A 57 2.50 11.95 12.18
N LYS A 58 1.92 12.52 13.25
CA LYS A 58 2.60 12.80 14.53
C LYS A 58 3.29 11.54 15.07
N ARG A 59 2.56 10.41 15.14
CA ARG A 59 3.11 9.15 15.63
C ARG A 59 4.24 8.59 14.76
N LEU A 60 4.15 8.75 13.44
CA LEU A 60 5.23 8.34 12.53
C LEU A 60 6.47 9.24 12.65
N ILE A 61 6.30 10.53 12.95
CA ILE A 61 7.40 11.45 13.27
C ILE A 61 8.05 11.07 14.61
N GLU A 62 7.25 10.89 15.66
CA GLU A 62 7.71 10.49 17.00
C GLU A 62 8.46 9.15 16.97
N GLY A 63 8.01 8.21 16.13
CA GLY A 63 8.68 6.93 15.89
C GLY A 63 9.88 6.99 14.95
N GLY A 64 10.26 8.17 14.44
CA GLY A 64 11.42 8.38 13.57
C GLY A 64 11.29 7.80 12.16
N VAL A 65 10.06 7.48 11.73
CA VAL A 65 9.77 6.90 10.41
C VAL A 65 9.55 7.99 9.35
N VAL A 66 9.06 9.15 9.77
CA VAL A 66 8.83 10.33 8.93
C VAL A 66 9.73 11.47 9.39
N ASP A 67 10.36 12.15 8.43
CA ASP A 67 11.10 13.39 8.70
C ASP A 67 10.14 14.55 8.90
N GLY A 68 9.97 14.96 10.16
CA GLY A 68 9.08 16.06 10.54
C GLY A 68 9.57 17.45 10.15
N SER A 69 10.81 17.61 9.67
CA SER A 69 11.37 18.92 9.30
C SER A 69 10.87 19.44 7.94
N GLN A 70 10.18 18.60 7.16
CA GLN A 70 9.67 18.95 5.84
C GLN A 70 8.56 20.01 5.92
N LEU A 71 8.58 20.98 5.01
CA LEU A 71 7.60 22.06 4.96
C LEU A 71 6.27 21.61 4.37
N THR A 72 5.20 22.21 4.87
CA THR A 72 3.83 22.08 4.32
C THR A 72 3.46 23.35 3.55
N PRO A 73 2.37 23.33 2.74
CA PRO A 73 1.88 24.54 2.06
C PRO A 73 1.50 25.71 2.99
N THR A 74 1.34 25.46 4.30
CA THR A 74 1.07 26.51 5.30
C THR A 74 2.32 27.29 5.70
N GLY A 75 3.51 26.82 5.31
CA GLY A 75 4.80 27.35 5.77
C GLY A 75 5.30 26.76 7.09
N GLN A 76 4.47 25.96 7.78
CA GLN A 76 4.88 25.18 8.95
C GLN A 76 5.56 23.87 8.52
N THR A 77 6.48 23.39 9.34
CA THR A 77 7.01 22.02 9.26
C THR A 77 5.92 21.00 9.58
N LEU A 78 6.10 19.74 9.16
CA LEU A 78 5.17 18.65 9.51
C LEU A 78 5.03 18.47 11.02
N THR A 79 6.13 18.60 11.77
CA THR A 79 6.10 18.55 13.25
C THR A 79 5.21 19.64 13.83
N GLU A 80 5.34 20.88 13.35
CA GLU A 80 4.52 22.01 13.82
C GLU A 80 3.05 21.84 13.43
N ALA A 81 2.79 21.42 12.18
CA ALA A 81 1.43 21.23 11.67
C ALA A 81 0.66 20.15 12.46
N THR A 82 1.36 19.14 12.98
CA THR A 82 0.73 17.99 13.65
C THR A 82 0.80 18.03 15.18
N ALA A 83 1.49 19.03 15.76
CA ALA A 83 1.73 19.10 17.21
C ALA A 83 0.46 19.02 18.07
N HIS A 84 -0.64 19.59 17.56
CA HIS A 84 -1.93 19.68 18.25
C HIS A 84 -2.80 18.41 18.13
N ALA A 85 -2.39 17.43 17.32
CA ALA A 85 -3.15 16.21 17.13
C ALA A 85 -3.05 15.31 18.37
N GLU A 86 -4.20 15.00 18.95
CA GLU A 86 -4.33 14.15 20.14
C GLU A 86 -5.27 12.98 19.85
N PRO A 87 -5.00 11.78 20.40
CA PRO A 87 -5.91 10.65 20.25
C PRO A 87 -7.20 10.88 21.01
N THR A 88 -8.33 10.60 20.37
CA THR A 88 -9.62 10.55 21.06
C THR A 88 -9.60 9.43 22.10
N GLU A 89 -10.14 9.70 23.29
CA GLU A 89 -10.16 8.74 24.38
C GLU A 89 -10.80 7.40 23.96
N GLY A 90 -10.09 6.29 24.22
CA GLY A 90 -10.58 4.95 23.93
C GLY A 90 -10.62 4.54 22.45
N GLN A 91 -10.10 5.37 21.54
CA GLN A 91 -10.02 5.01 20.12
C GLN A 91 -9.17 3.74 19.89
N LYS A 92 -9.51 2.96 18.87
CA LYS A 92 -8.83 1.70 18.50
C LYS A 92 -8.37 1.66 17.04
N VAL A 93 -8.38 2.83 16.39
CA VAL A 93 -8.17 2.98 14.94
C VAL A 93 -6.70 3.23 14.63
N VAL A 94 -6.06 4.10 15.39
CA VAL A 94 -4.66 4.51 15.23
C VAL A 94 -3.83 3.95 16.38
N TYR A 95 -2.79 3.19 16.06
CA TYR A 95 -1.85 2.53 16.95
C TYR A 95 -0.55 3.35 17.06
N THR A 96 0.31 3.05 18.02
CA THR A 96 1.63 3.68 18.11
C THR A 96 2.65 2.90 17.28
N VAL A 97 3.82 3.49 17.06
CA VAL A 97 4.90 2.82 16.33
C VAL A 97 5.49 1.66 17.15
N GLU A 98 5.45 1.74 18.48
CA GLU A 98 5.95 0.71 19.39
C GLU A 98 4.99 -0.48 19.54
N ALA A 99 3.69 -0.24 19.38
CA ALA A 99 2.65 -1.26 19.42
C ALA A 99 1.80 -1.22 18.13
N PRO A 100 2.41 -1.48 16.95
CA PRO A 100 1.73 -1.34 15.67
C PRO A 100 0.84 -2.54 15.37
N LEU A 101 -0.08 -2.37 14.41
CA LEU A 101 -0.88 -3.49 13.89
C LEU A 101 0.00 -4.50 13.14
N LYS A 102 0.98 -4.01 12.38
CA LYS A 102 2.01 -4.82 11.73
C LYS A 102 3.37 -4.13 11.83
N PRO A 103 4.46 -4.89 12.04
CA PRO A 103 5.80 -4.31 12.23
C PRO A 103 6.37 -3.69 10.94
N THR A 104 5.86 -4.11 9.77
CA THR A 104 6.29 -3.61 8.46
C THR A 104 5.08 -3.20 7.63
N GLY A 105 5.36 -2.45 6.57
CA GLY A 105 4.39 -1.92 5.64
C GLY A 105 3.68 -3.01 4.83
N GLY A 106 2.60 -2.59 4.18
CA GLY A 106 1.69 -3.49 3.48
C GLY A 106 2.00 -3.71 2.00
N LEU A 107 2.92 -2.95 1.41
CA LEU A 107 3.25 -2.98 -0.02
C LEU A 107 4.63 -3.60 -0.21
N VAL A 108 4.75 -4.52 -1.16
CA VAL A 108 6.01 -5.19 -1.49
C VAL A 108 6.19 -5.22 -2.99
N ILE A 109 7.42 -4.96 -3.41
CA ILE A 109 7.87 -5.06 -4.79
C ILE A 109 8.49 -6.43 -4.99
N LEU A 110 7.92 -7.18 -5.93
CA LEU A 110 8.41 -8.50 -6.34
C LEU A 110 9.16 -8.37 -7.67
N LYS A 111 10.33 -9.01 -7.74
CA LYS A 111 11.12 -9.18 -8.95
C LYS A 111 11.38 -10.64 -9.23
N GLY A 112 11.62 -10.94 -10.51
CA GLY A 112 11.94 -12.29 -10.97
C GLY A 112 11.87 -12.35 -12.48
N ASN A 113 11.99 -13.57 -13.03
CA ASN A 113 11.94 -13.78 -14.48
C ASN A 113 10.60 -13.36 -15.13
N LEU A 114 9.48 -13.37 -14.39
CA LEU A 114 8.17 -12.93 -14.88
C LEU A 114 7.92 -11.42 -14.73
N ALA A 115 8.66 -10.74 -13.85
CA ALA A 115 8.53 -9.31 -13.58
C ALA A 115 9.94 -8.69 -13.39
N PRO A 116 10.77 -8.65 -14.44
CA PRO A 116 12.16 -8.19 -14.32
C PRO A 116 12.26 -6.72 -13.91
N GLU A 117 11.30 -5.89 -14.33
CA GLU A 117 11.21 -4.46 -13.98
C GLU A 117 10.43 -4.20 -12.69
N GLY A 118 9.93 -5.26 -12.03
CA GLY A 118 9.18 -5.17 -10.78
C GLY A 118 7.66 -5.29 -10.95
N SER A 119 7.01 -5.68 -9.86
CA SER A 119 5.55 -5.77 -9.72
C SER A 119 5.17 -5.46 -8.27
N VAL A 120 3.93 -5.03 -8.02
CA VAL A 120 3.48 -4.60 -6.69
C VAL A 120 2.46 -5.59 -6.14
N ILE A 121 2.66 -6.05 -4.91
CA ILE A 121 1.68 -6.83 -4.15
C ILE A 121 1.36 -6.13 -2.83
N LYS A 122 0.10 -6.25 -2.37
CA LYS A 122 -0.31 -5.85 -1.02
C LYS A 122 -0.31 -7.07 -0.09
N ILE A 123 0.73 -7.23 0.73
CA ILE A 123 0.85 -8.33 1.72
C ILE A 123 0.03 -8.04 2.98
N ALA A 124 -0.43 -6.80 3.19
CA ALA A 124 -1.25 -6.45 4.35
C ALA A 124 -2.52 -7.30 4.53
N ALA A 125 -2.96 -8.08 3.53
CA ALA A 125 -4.13 -8.96 3.61
C ALA A 125 -3.84 -10.46 3.39
N ALA A 126 -2.58 -10.90 3.29
CA ALA A 126 -2.23 -12.29 2.96
C ALA A 126 -1.23 -12.92 3.94
N ASP A 127 -1.61 -14.05 4.54
CA ASP A 127 -0.75 -14.85 5.45
C ASP A 127 0.17 -15.83 4.71
N ARG A 128 0.10 -15.89 3.37
CA ARG A 128 0.85 -16.85 2.56
C ARG A 128 2.09 -16.21 1.95
N GLY A 129 3.26 -16.56 2.47
CA GLY A 129 4.56 -16.15 1.93
C GLY A 129 5.04 -16.95 0.71
N TYR A 130 4.32 -18.01 0.31
CA TYR A 130 4.70 -18.87 -0.81
C TYR A 130 3.48 -19.50 -1.48
N GLN A 131 3.48 -19.51 -2.82
CA GLN A 131 2.50 -20.23 -3.62
C GLN A 131 3.15 -20.75 -4.90
N ARG A 132 2.82 -21.98 -5.29
CA ARG A 132 3.26 -22.61 -6.54
C ARG A 132 2.15 -23.48 -7.09
N GLY A 133 1.93 -23.42 -8.39
CA GLY A 133 0.94 -24.23 -9.08
C GLY A 133 1.00 -24.05 -10.60
N PRO A 134 0.15 -24.77 -11.34
CA PRO A 134 0.08 -24.64 -12.80
C PRO A 134 -0.50 -23.27 -13.20
N ALA A 135 0.04 -22.69 -14.26
CA ALA A 135 -0.45 -21.41 -14.79
C ALA A 135 -1.75 -21.60 -15.59
N ARG A 136 -2.74 -20.77 -15.31
CA ARG A 136 -3.97 -20.62 -16.10
C ARG A 136 -3.96 -19.22 -16.71
N VAL A 137 -3.65 -19.14 -18.01
CA VAL A 137 -3.36 -17.88 -18.69
C VAL A 137 -4.58 -17.40 -19.46
N PHE A 138 -4.92 -16.13 -19.30
CA PHE A 138 -6.03 -15.44 -19.94
C PHE A 138 -5.52 -14.14 -20.58
N GLU A 139 -6.10 -13.79 -21.73
CA GLU A 139 -5.69 -12.60 -22.50
C GLU A 139 -6.47 -11.34 -22.12
N ARG A 140 -7.51 -11.49 -21.30
CA ARG A 140 -8.35 -10.40 -20.81
C ARG A 140 -9.10 -10.81 -19.55
N GLU A 141 -9.50 -9.83 -18.76
CA GLU A 141 -10.24 -10.01 -17.51
C GLU A 141 -11.53 -10.82 -17.69
N GLU A 142 -12.30 -10.56 -18.74
CA GLU A 142 -13.61 -11.17 -18.95
C GLU A 142 -13.53 -12.70 -19.08
N ASP A 143 -12.50 -13.21 -19.76
CA ASP A 143 -12.31 -14.64 -19.95
C ASP A 143 -11.88 -15.32 -18.64
N ALA A 144 -11.05 -14.63 -17.84
CA ALA A 144 -10.66 -15.11 -16.52
C ALA A 144 -11.86 -15.15 -15.57
N MET A 145 -12.70 -14.10 -15.58
CA MET A 145 -13.92 -14.04 -14.79
C MET A 145 -14.87 -15.17 -15.17
N HIS A 146 -15.09 -15.38 -16.47
CA HIS A 146 -15.93 -16.48 -16.97
C HIS A 146 -15.42 -17.85 -16.52
N ALA A 147 -14.11 -18.10 -16.61
CA ALA A 147 -13.51 -19.35 -16.15
C ALA A 147 -13.69 -19.57 -14.63
N VAL A 148 -13.61 -18.49 -13.83
CA VAL A 148 -13.86 -18.56 -12.38
C VAL A 148 -15.33 -18.86 -12.08
N THR A 149 -16.27 -18.15 -12.73
CA THR A 149 -17.70 -18.32 -12.47
C THR A 149 -18.25 -19.67 -12.93
N GLU A 150 -17.69 -20.23 -13.99
CA GLU A 150 -18.04 -21.56 -14.51
C GLU A 150 -17.30 -22.70 -13.77
N GLY A 151 -16.53 -22.40 -12.71
CA GLY A 151 -15.85 -23.42 -11.91
C GLY A 151 -14.71 -24.13 -12.65
N GLN A 152 -14.09 -23.47 -13.64
CA GLN A 152 -13.00 -24.03 -14.48
C GLN A 152 -11.60 -23.83 -13.87
N ILE A 153 -11.53 -23.27 -12.65
CA ILE A 153 -10.29 -23.02 -11.91
C ILE A 153 -10.19 -24.00 -10.75
N ASN A 154 -9.05 -24.67 -10.64
CA ASN A 154 -8.78 -25.61 -9.56
C ASN A 154 -8.03 -24.93 -8.41
N ALA A 155 -8.19 -25.49 -7.20
CA ALA A 155 -7.40 -25.06 -6.05
C ALA A 155 -5.90 -25.22 -6.35
N GLY A 156 -5.14 -24.14 -6.17
CA GLY A 156 -3.70 -24.11 -6.43
C GLY A 156 -3.31 -23.56 -7.80
N ASP A 157 -4.25 -23.37 -8.74
CA ASP A 157 -3.97 -22.71 -10.01
C ASP A 157 -3.41 -21.30 -9.80
N ILE A 158 -2.45 -20.91 -10.65
CA ILE A 158 -1.92 -19.54 -10.72
C ILE A 158 -2.57 -18.85 -11.91
N ILE A 159 -3.57 -18.02 -11.63
CA ILE A 159 -4.26 -17.25 -12.67
C ILE A 159 -3.33 -16.12 -13.15
N VAL A 160 -3.10 -16.07 -14.45
CA VAL A 160 -2.34 -15.01 -15.13
C VAL A 160 -3.25 -14.32 -16.12
N ILE A 161 -3.60 -13.07 -15.86
CA ILE A 161 -4.33 -12.22 -16.79
C ILE A 161 -3.31 -11.28 -17.41
N ARG A 162 -3.07 -11.40 -18.71
CA ARG A 162 -2.07 -10.60 -19.44
C ARG A 162 -2.75 -9.70 -20.46
N TYR A 163 -1.93 -8.85 -21.08
CA TYR A 163 -2.36 -7.79 -21.98
C TYR A 163 -3.25 -6.71 -21.33
N GLU A 164 -3.34 -6.64 -20.01
CA GLU A 164 -4.09 -5.59 -19.29
C GLU A 164 -3.25 -4.37 -18.86
N GLY A 165 -1.99 -4.30 -19.29
CA GLY A 165 -1.11 -3.18 -18.97
C GLY A 165 -1.51 -1.86 -19.66
N PRO A 166 -0.79 -0.75 -19.39
CA PRO A 166 -1.13 0.59 -19.89
C PRO A 166 -1.40 0.68 -21.39
N ARG A 167 -0.68 -0.14 -22.19
CA ARG A 167 -0.81 -0.19 -23.65
C ARG A 167 -1.63 -1.37 -24.16
N GLY A 168 -1.55 -2.52 -23.49
CA GLY A 168 -2.24 -3.73 -23.93
C GLY A 168 -3.76 -3.62 -23.72
N GLY A 169 -4.17 -3.05 -22.58
CA GLY A 169 -5.55 -2.99 -22.12
C GLY A 169 -6.43 -2.15 -23.03
N PRO A 170 -6.15 -0.86 -23.31
CA PRO A 170 -5.24 0.11 -22.69
C PRO A 170 -5.74 0.69 -21.36
N GLY A 171 -4.99 1.62 -20.76
CA GLY A 171 -5.43 2.39 -19.58
C GLY A 171 -5.17 1.71 -18.24
N MET A 172 -4.67 0.46 -18.24
CA MET A 172 -4.33 -0.30 -17.03
C MET A 172 -5.55 -0.42 -16.09
N ARG A 173 -6.57 -1.14 -16.58
CA ARG A 173 -7.83 -1.38 -15.85
C ARG A 173 -7.63 -2.22 -14.60
#